data_AF-A0A3M8CRK8-F1
#
_entry.id   AF-A0A3M8CRK8-F1
#
_cell.length_a   1.000
_cell.length_b   1.000
_cell.length_c   1.000
_cell.angle_alpha   90.00
_cell.angle_beta   90.00
_cell.angle_gamma   90.00
#
_symmetry.space_group_name_H-M   'P 1'
#
loop_
_entity.id
_entity.type
_entity.pdbx_description
1 polymer ?
#
loop_
_entity_poly.entity_id
_entity_poly.type
_entity_poly.pdbx_seq_one_letter_code
_entity_poly.pdbx_strand_id
1 'polypeptide(L)'
;MMMAAFFWLRSMEITDNLIELLIQIVHRIGVRAERKVEKEILNDLRKLSNKYGILFNMAQSAVSNPEGVLRDVIIPVVNEQTLRDLIKEIKHTGPAYREKINTIIRASYGSHYRRMVPEILGILEFRSNNEVHRPVIRALELVKKFSDTGYHYLPMSEEIPIDGIILTHCREGRERPRAN
;
A
#
# COMPACT_ATOMS: atom_id res chain seq x y z
N MET A 1 -6.15 -6.21 46.91
CA MET A 1 -6.96 -6.65 45.76
C MET A 1 -7.42 -5.49 44.87
N MET A 2 -8.05 -4.44 45.41
CA MET A 2 -8.58 -3.32 44.60
C MET A 2 -7.54 -2.58 43.75
N MET A 3 -6.33 -2.37 44.29
CA MET A 3 -5.22 -1.73 43.56
C MET A 3 -4.68 -2.60 42.41
N ALA A 4 -4.64 -3.93 42.59
CA ALA A 4 -4.25 -4.85 41.52
C ALA A 4 -5.27 -4.89 40.39
N ALA A 5 -6.57 -4.88 40.72
CA ALA A 5 -7.64 -4.79 39.73
C ALA A 5 -7.61 -3.46 38.95
N PHE A 6 -7.29 -2.35 39.61
CA PHE A 6 -7.11 -1.05 38.95
C PHE A 6 -5.93 -1.07 37.97
N PHE A 7 -4.76 -1.57 38.38
CA PHE A 7 -3.59 -1.65 37.49
C PHE A 7 -3.83 -2.58 36.30
N TRP A 8 -4.57 -3.68 36.50
CA TRP A 8 -4.96 -4.57 35.42
C TRP A 8 -5.83 -3.84 34.37
N LEU A 9 -6.88 -3.15 34.81
CA LEU A 9 -7.76 -2.41 33.91
C LEU A 9 -7.00 -1.32 33.15
N ARG A 10 -6.13 -0.58 33.84
CA ARG A 10 -5.30 0.45 33.20
C ARG A 10 -4.32 -0.11 32.19
N SER A 11 -3.77 -1.30 32.45
CA SER A 11 -2.86 -1.96 31.51
C SER A 11 -3.60 -2.39 30.23
N MET A 12 -4.84 -2.87 30.34
CA MET A 12 -5.69 -3.17 29.18
C MET A 12 -6.00 -1.90 28.38
N GLU A 13 -6.44 -0.82 29.04
CA GLU A 13 -6.73 0.46 28.38
C GLU A 13 -5.51 1.03 27.63
N ILE A 14 -4.33 0.96 28.24
CA ILE A 14 -3.08 1.40 27.59
C ILE A 14 -2.78 0.53 26.36
N THR A 15 -2.95 -0.78 26.48
CA THR A 15 -2.69 -1.73 25.38
C THR A 15 -3.64 -1.47 24.21
N ASP A 16 -4.94 -1.27 24.48
CA ASP A 16 -5.94 -0.97 23.45
C ASP A 16 -5.61 0.34 22.72
N ASN A 17 -5.23 1.38 23.46
CA ASN A 17 -4.82 2.66 22.89
C ASN A 17 -3.55 2.54 22.03
N LEU A 18 -2.58 1.71 22.43
CA LEU A 18 -1.36 1.47 21.64
C LEU A 18 -1.65 0.70 20.35
N ILE A 19 -2.56 -0.28 20.40
CA ILE A 19 -3.01 -1.02 19.19
C ILE A 19 -3.71 -0.07 18.23
N GLU A 20 -4.64 0.76 18.73
CA GLU A 20 -5.34 1.75 17.92
C GLU A 20 -4.35 2.73 17.27
N LEU A 21 -3.36 3.23 18.02
CA LEU A 21 -2.30 4.08 17.48
C LEU A 21 -1.49 3.38 16.38
N LEU A 22 -1.13 2.10 16.57
CA LEU A 22 -0.41 1.32 15.57
C LEU A 22 -1.22 1.18 14.28
N ILE A 23 -2.51 0.85 14.40
CA ILE A 23 -3.44 0.74 13.26
C ILE A 23 -3.51 2.08 12.51
N GLN A 24 -3.70 3.18 13.24
CA GLN A 24 -3.76 4.52 12.65
C GLN A 24 -2.46 4.90 11.93
N ILE A 25 -1.29 4.55 12.47
CA ILE A 25 0.00 4.79 11.83
C ILE A 25 0.09 4.03 10.51
N VAL A 26 -0.17 2.72 10.52
CA VAL A 26 -0.09 1.88 9.33
C VAL A 26 -1.07 2.35 8.26
N HIS A 27 -2.32 2.66 8.65
CA HIS A 27 -3.33 3.18 7.74
C HIS A 27 -2.93 4.54 7.15
N ARG A 28 -2.43 5.47 7.98
CA ARG A 28 -1.99 6.81 7.54
C ARG A 28 -0.85 6.72 6.52
N ILE A 29 0.09 5.79 6.69
CA ILE A 29 1.18 5.57 5.72
C ILE A 29 0.61 5.15 4.37
N GLY A 30 -0.32 4.19 4.35
CA GLY A 30 -0.98 3.72 3.13
C GLY A 30 -1.73 4.83 2.41
N VAL A 31 -2.65 5.50 3.10
CA VAL A 31 -3.46 6.59 2.53
C VAL A 31 -2.60 7.74 2.02
N ARG A 32 -1.52 8.09 2.73
CA ARG A 32 -0.61 9.16 2.28
C ARG A 32 0.17 8.75 1.03
N ALA A 33 0.57 7.48 0.93
CA ALA A 33 1.25 6.96 -0.25
C ALA A 33 0.33 6.99 -1.48
N GLU A 34 -0.90 6.50 -1.33
CA GLU A 34 -1.94 6.53 -2.38
C GLU A 34 -2.19 7.96 -2.87
N ARG A 35 -2.52 8.89 -1.98
CA ARG A 35 -2.76 10.30 -2.32
C ARG A 35 -1.56 10.94 -3.03
N LYS A 36 -0.34 10.57 -2.66
CA LYS A 36 0.86 11.10 -3.30
C LYS A 36 1.00 10.59 -4.73
N VAL A 37 0.76 9.29 -4.98
CA VAL A 37 0.78 8.71 -6.33
C VAL A 37 -0.35 9.29 -7.19
N GLU A 38 -1.57 9.39 -6.65
CA GLU A 38 -2.69 10.02 -7.36
C GLU A 38 -2.36 11.44 -7.78
N LYS A 39 -1.77 12.25 -6.88
CA LYS A 39 -1.36 13.61 -7.20
C LYS A 39 -0.27 13.66 -8.29
N GLU A 40 0.68 12.73 -8.27
CA GLU A 40 1.70 12.61 -9.32
C GLU A 40 1.06 12.25 -10.67
N ILE A 41 0.14 11.28 -10.70
CA ILE A 41 -0.59 10.90 -11.91
C ILE A 41 -1.40 12.07 -12.45
N LEU A 42 -2.15 12.78 -11.60
CA LEU A 42 -2.93 13.95 -12.02
C LEU A 42 -2.01 15.06 -12.58
N ASN A 43 -0.84 15.26 -11.99
CA ASN A 43 0.13 16.24 -12.49
C ASN A 43 0.74 15.82 -13.83
N ASP A 44 1.07 14.55 -14.01
CA ASP A 44 1.60 14.02 -15.27
C ASP A 44 0.56 14.12 -16.40
N LEU A 45 -0.71 13.82 -16.07
CA LEU A 45 -1.83 14.00 -17.00
C LEU A 45 -2.06 15.49 -17.34
N ARG A 46 -1.94 16.40 -16.37
CA ARG A 46 -2.07 17.85 -16.62
C ARG A 46 -0.98 18.39 -17.54
N LYS A 47 0.25 17.86 -17.43
CA LYS A 47 1.37 18.22 -18.33
C LYS A 47 1.15 17.72 -19.76
N LEU A 48 0.45 16.60 -19.93
CA LEU A 48 0.04 16.04 -21.22
C LEU A 48 -1.34 16.59 -21.62
N SER A 49 -1.45 17.92 -21.77
CA SER A 49 -2.71 18.68 -21.96
C SER A 49 -3.71 18.05 -22.95
N ASN A 50 -3.23 17.32 -23.95
CA ASN A 50 -4.06 16.67 -24.96
C ASN A 50 -4.91 15.49 -24.42
N LYS A 51 -4.46 14.76 -23.38
CA LYS A 51 -5.17 13.57 -22.86
C LYS A 51 -6.41 13.93 -22.01
N TYR A 52 -6.38 15.04 -21.27
CA TYR A 52 -7.54 15.54 -20.51
C TYR A 52 -8.65 16.04 -21.42
N GLY A 53 -8.29 16.71 -22.52
CA GLY A 53 -9.28 17.14 -23.52
C GLY A 53 -10.06 15.97 -24.11
N ILE A 54 -9.36 14.86 -24.40
CA ILE A 54 -9.97 13.65 -24.96
C ILE A 54 -10.97 13.01 -23.98
N LEU A 55 -10.59 12.84 -22.71
CA LEU A 55 -11.48 12.29 -21.68
C LEU A 55 -12.67 13.21 -21.38
N PHE A 56 -12.44 14.52 -21.32
CA PHE A 56 -13.49 15.51 -21.10
C PHE A 56 -14.50 15.53 -22.24
N ASN A 57 -14.01 15.57 -23.49
CA ASN A 57 -14.88 15.56 -24.67
C ASN A 57 -15.68 14.26 -24.75
N MET A 58 -15.08 13.12 -24.40
CA MET A 58 -15.78 11.83 -24.35
C MET A 58 -16.90 11.83 -23.29
N ALA A 59 -16.62 12.31 -22.07
CA ALA A 59 -17.61 12.41 -21.01
C ALA A 59 -18.73 13.39 -21.39
N GLN A 60 -18.40 14.51 -22.02
CA GLN A 60 -19.37 15.50 -22.49
C GLN A 60 -20.29 14.89 -23.56
N SER A 61 -19.74 14.20 -24.56
CA SER A 61 -20.53 13.53 -25.60
C SER A 61 -21.44 12.43 -25.04
N ALA A 62 -20.95 11.65 -24.07
CA ALA A 62 -21.75 10.61 -23.41
C ALA A 62 -22.93 11.20 -22.60
N VAL A 63 -22.74 12.35 -21.94
CA VAL A 63 -23.82 13.04 -21.21
C VAL A 63 -24.80 13.72 -22.15
N SER A 64 -24.33 14.29 -23.26
CA SER A 64 -25.19 14.96 -24.24
C SER A 64 -26.04 13.99 -25.07
N ASN A 65 -25.62 12.73 -25.21
CA ASN A 65 -26.38 11.74 -25.96
C ASN A 65 -26.36 10.35 -25.26
N PRO A 66 -27.13 10.19 -24.15
CA PRO A 66 -27.06 9.01 -23.30
C PRO A 66 -27.60 7.73 -23.95
N GLU A 67 -28.56 7.85 -24.87
CA GLU A 67 -29.17 6.71 -25.61
C GLU A 67 -28.52 6.48 -26.99
N GLY A 68 -27.49 7.26 -27.33
CA GLY A 68 -26.81 7.13 -28.61
C GLY A 68 -25.97 5.85 -28.68
N VAL A 69 -25.87 5.26 -29.87
CA VAL A 69 -24.98 4.12 -30.10
C VAL A 69 -23.55 4.56 -29.81
N LEU A 70 -22.83 3.81 -28.96
CA LEU A 70 -21.48 4.13 -28.51
C LEU A 70 -20.52 4.46 -29.68
N ARG A 71 -20.73 3.78 -30.81
CA ARG A 71 -19.99 3.97 -32.07
C ARG A 71 -20.18 5.36 -32.69
N ASP A 72 -21.35 5.94 -32.56
CA ASP A 72 -21.68 7.24 -33.16
C ASP A 72 -21.43 8.41 -32.20
N VAL A 73 -21.31 8.12 -30.90
CA VAL A 73 -21.10 9.13 -29.85
C VAL A 73 -19.63 9.26 -29.44
N ILE A 74 -18.88 8.16 -29.35
CA ILE A 74 -17.52 8.16 -28.78
C ILE A 74 -16.42 8.08 -29.86
N ILE A 75 -16.59 7.26 -30.89
CA ILE A 75 -15.57 7.06 -31.94
C ILE A 75 -15.27 8.33 -32.77
N PRO A 76 -16.23 9.24 -33.04
CA PRO A 76 -15.90 10.49 -33.74
C PRO A 76 -15.04 11.45 -32.91
N VAL A 77 -15.12 11.34 -31.57
CA VAL A 77 -14.42 12.22 -30.63
C VAL A 77 -13.01 11.71 -30.35
N VAL A 78 -12.79 10.39 -30.44
CA VAL A 78 -11.53 9.74 -30.07
C VAL A 78 -11.16 8.63 -31.04
N ASN A 79 -9.93 8.69 -31.55
CA ASN A 79 -9.31 7.63 -32.36
C ASN A 79 -9.27 6.29 -31.59
N GLU A 80 -9.65 5.19 -32.25
CA GLU A 80 -9.60 3.82 -31.73
C GLU A 80 -8.20 3.44 -31.22
N GLN A 81 -7.14 3.83 -31.93
CA GLN A 81 -5.76 3.60 -31.52
C GLN A 81 -5.42 4.32 -30.22
N THR A 82 -5.89 5.55 -30.03
CA THR A 82 -5.71 6.30 -28.76
C THR A 82 -6.46 5.63 -27.61
N LEU A 83 -7.63 5.03 -27.88
CA LEU A 83 -8.40 4.26 -26.91
C LEU A 83 -7.69 2.96 -26.53
N ARG A 84 -7.12 2.25 -27.52
CA ARG A 84 -6.30 1.05 -27.31
C ARG A 84 -5.04 1.37 -26.51
N ASP A 85 -4.39 2.49 -26.80
CA ASP A 85 -3.22 2.96 -26.07
C ASP A 85 -3.59 3.37 -24.63
N LEU A 86 -4.75 4.00 -24.42
CA LEU A 86 -5.29 4.29 -23.08
C LEU A 86 -5.60 3.01 -22.29
N ILE A 87 -6.23 2.01 -22.93
CA ILE A 87 -6.50 0.70 -22.32
C ILE A 87 -5.20 0.00 -21.94
N LYS A 88 -4.19 0.06 -22.83
CA LYS A 88 -2.87 -0.52 -22.59
C LYS A 88 -2.15 0.21 -21.46
N GLU A 89 -2.19 1.53 -21.44
CA GLU A 89 -1.66 2.38 -20.38
C GLU A 89 -2.33 2.07 -19.04
N ILE A 90 -3.66 1.98 -18.96
CA ILE A 90 -4.40 1.64 -17.72
C ILE A 90 -4.08 0.23 -17.25
N LYS A 91 -4.04 -0.76 -18.17
CA LYS A 91 -3.69 -2.15 -17.84
C LYS A 91 -2.26 -2.29 -17.31
N HIS A 92 -1.31 -1.50 -17.84
CA HIS A 92 0.07 -1.47 -17.34
C HIS A 92 0.26 -0.54 -16.13
N THR A 93 -0.64 0.44 -15.93
CA THR A 93 -0.61 1.35 -14.78
C THR A 93 -0.96 0.64 -13.50
N GLY A 94 -1.83 -0.38 -13.49
CA GLY A 94 -2.18 -1.11 -12.26
C GLY A 94 -0.96 -1.63 -11.47
N PRO A 95 -0.08 -2.44 -12.08
CA PRO A 95 1.17 -2.89 -11.44
C PRO A 95 2.14 -1.74 -11.12
N ALA A 96 2.34 -0.80 -12.05
CA ALA A 96 3.25 0.34 -11.86
C ALA A 96 2.77 1.31 -10.75
N TYR A 97 1.45 1.46 -10.59
CA TYR A 97 0.80 2.24 -9.54
C TYR A 97 1.09 1.64 -8.16
N ARG A 98 0.91 0.32 -8.02
CA ARG A 98 1.22 -0.40 -6.78
C ARG A 98 2.71 -0.35 -6.45
N GLU A 99 3.58 -0.45 -7.45
CA GLU A 99 5.03 -0.32 -7.26
C GLU A 99 5.42 1.08 -6.76
N LYS A 100 4.82 2.14 -7.34
CA LYS A 100 5.00 3.52 -6.85
C LYS A 100 4.52 3.68 -5.40
N ILE A 101 3.35 3.14 -5.06
CA ILE A 101 2.84 3.15 -3.68
C ILE A 101 3.84 2.45 -2.75
N ASN A 102 4.26 1.23 -3.08
CA ASN A 102 5.20 0.45 -2.28
C ASN A 102 6.54 1.18 -2.08
N THR A 103 7.00 1.91 -3.10
CA THR A 103 8.22 2.73 -3.01
C THR A 103 8.05 3.86 -2.00
N ILE A 104 6.91 4.56 -2.02
CA ILE A 104 6.64 5.64 -1.07
C ILE A 104 6.41 5.11 0.35
N ILE A 105 5.74 3.97 0.50
CA ILE A 105 5.58 3.28 1.79
C ILE A 105 6.96 2.92 2.35
N ARG A 106 7.84 2.30 1.55
CA ARG A 106 9.21 1.94 1.96
C ARG A 106 10.02 3.15 2.38
N ALA A 107 9.94 4.26 1.64
CA ALA A 107 10.64 5.50 1.98
C ALA A 107 10.10 6.12 3.28
N SER A 108 8.77 6.14 3.44
CA SER A 108 8.12 6.66 4.65
C SER A 108 8.49 5.83 5.88
N TYR A 109 8.45 4.50 5.73
CA TYR A 109 8.87 3.57 6.78
C TYR A 109 10.34 3.79 7.14
N GLY A 110 11.26 3.73 6.17
CA GLY A 110 12.70 3.89 6.41
C GLY A 110 13.09 5.22 7.04
N SER A 111 12.31 6.27 6.83
CA SER A 111 12.57 7.62 7.38
C SER A 111 12.09 7.76 8.83
N HIS A 112 10.78 7.90 9.03
CA HIS A 112 10.22 8.31 10.33
C HIS A 112 9.75 7.11 11.14
N TYR A 113 9.06 6.17 10.49
CA TYR A 113 8.37 5.10 11.20
C TYR A 113 9.28 3.95 11.64
N ARG A 114 10.48 3.80 11.03
CA ARG A 114 11.48 2.80 11.45
C ARG A 114 11.93 2.99 12.89
N ARG A 115 11.89 4.21 13.43
CA ARG A 115 12.23 4.49 14.84
C ARG A 115 11.06 4.27 15.79
N MET A 116 9.83 4.52 15.34
CA MET A 116 8.64 4.47 16.22
C MET A 116 7.97 3.10 16.26
N VAL A 117 7.89 2.41 15.12
CA VAL A 117 7.16 1.14 15.02
C VAL A 117 7.76 0.06 15.91
N PRO A 118 9.10 -0.14 15.95
CA PRO A 118 9.69 -1.14 16.83
C PRO A 118 9.43 -0.90 18.32
N GLU A 119 9.46 0.35 18.78
CA GLU A 119 9.17 0.71 20.17
C GLU A 119 7.74 0.30 20.58
N ILE A 120 6.76 0.59 19.72
CA ILE A 120 5.37 0.19 19.94
C ILE A 120 5.25 -1.34 19.94
N LEU A 121 5.91 -2.00 18.98
CA LEU A 121 5.93 -3.46 18.91
C LEU A 121 6.60 -4.08 20.14
N GLY A 122 7.64 -3.46 20.70
CA GLY A 122 8.32 -3.94 21.90
C GLY A 122 7.42 -4.02 23.13
N ILE A 123 6.44 -3.12 23.24
CA ILE A 123 5.47 -3.07 24.33
C ILE A 123 4.32 -4.08 24.13
N LEU A 124 3.90 -4.29 22.88
CA LEU A 124 2.72 -5.11 22.56
C LEU A 124 3.06 -6.60 22.47
N GLU A 125 2.26 -7.43 23.14
CA GLU A 125 2.37 -8.89 23.03
C GLU A 125 1.30 -9.46 22.08
N PHE A 126 1.72 -10.06 20.97
CA PHE A 126 0.81 -10.61 19.96
C PHE A 126 0.66 -12.11 20.18
N ARG A 127 -0.58 -12.56 20.41
CA ARG A 127 -0.91 -13.98 20.59
C ARG A 127 -2.10 -14.34 19.70
N SER A 128 -2.03 -15.50 19.05
CA SER A 128 -3.16 -16.05 18.31
C SER A 128 -3.12 -17.56 18.31
N ASN A 129 -4.27 -18.17 18.58
CA ASN A 129 -4.48 -19.61 18.44
C ASN A 129 -4.83 -20.00 17.01
N ASN A 130 -5.01 -19.03 16.10
CA ASN A 130 -5.33 -19.27 14.70
C ASN A 130 -4.04 -19.50 13.90
N GLU A 131 -3.90 -20.68 13.30
CA GLU A 131 -2.76 -21.05 12.45
C GLU A 131 -2.56 -20.08 11.28
N VAL A 132 -3.64 -19.45 10.78
CA VAL A 132 -3.58 -18.46 9.69
C VAL A 132 -2.81 -17.20 10.10
N HIS A 133 -2.86 -16.80 11.38
CA HIS A 133 -2.19 -15.59 11.86
C HIS A 133 -0.78 -15.84 12.41
N ARG A 134 -0.42 -17.10 12.67
CA ARG A 134 0.92 -17.45 13.19
C ARG A 134 2.08 -16.95 12.33
N PRO A 135 2.04 -17.01 10.99
CA PRO A 135 3.10 -16.43 10.16
C PRO A 135 3.32 -14.95 10.46
N VAL A 136 2.25 -14.17 10.57
CA VAL A 136 2.31 -12.73 10.86
C VAL A 136 2.93 -12.47 12.24
N ILE A 137 2.54 -13.24 13.26
CA ILE A 137 3.13 -13.12 14.60
C ILE A 137 4.63 -13.40 14.58
N ARG A 138 5.06 -14.49 13.92
CA ARG A 138 6.50 -14.81 13.77
C ARG A 138 7.26 -13.70 13.02
N ALA A 139 6.66 -13.11 11.99
CA ALA A 139 7.27 -11.97 11.31
C ALA A 139 7.43 -10.75 12.22
N LEU A 140 6.43 -10.45 13.06
CA LEU A 140 6.53 -9.36 14.04
C LEU A 140 7.64 -9.63 15.06
N GLU A 141 7.77 -10.88 15.54
CA GLU A 141 8.87 -11.27 16.44
C GLU A 141 10.24 -11.08 15.80
N LEU A 142 10.41 -11.45 14.53
CA LEU A 142 11.64 -11.19 13.79
C LEU A 142 11.92 -9.69 13.67
N VAL A 143 10.90 -8.88 13.35
CA VAL A 143 11.06 -7.42 13.27
C VAL A 143 11.51 -6.83 14.61
N LYS A 144 10.93 -7.28 15.73
CA LYS A 144 11.38 -6.89 17.08
C LYS A 144 12.81 -7.32 17.37
N LYS A 145 13.17 -8.57 17.04
CA LYS A 145 14.50 -9.12 17.30
C LYS A 145 15.60 -8.34 16.59
N PHE A 146 15.33 -7.86 15.37
CA PHE A 146 16.33 -7.19 14.54
C PHE A 146 16.19 -5.66 14.52
N SER A 147 15.26 -5.06 15.26
CA SER A 147 15.07 -3.61 15.26
C SER A 147 16.30 -2.84 15.72
N ASP A 148 16.99 -3.36 16.74
CA ASP A 148 18.06 -2.64 17.45
C ASP A 148 19.45 -3.01 16.91
N THR A 149 19.53 -4.09 16.14
CA THR A 149 20.78 -4.68 15.66
C THR A 149 21.44 -3.93 14.50
N GLY A 150 20.77 -2.94 13.91
CA GLY A 150 21.31 -2.14 12.80
C GLY A 150 21.48 -2.89 11.46
N TYR A 151 21.13 -4.18 11.38
CA TYR A 151 21.25 -4.95 10.16
C TYR A 151 20.38 -4.38 9.03
N HIS A 152 20.95 -4.31 7.82
CA HIS A 152 20.21 -3.95 6.61
C HIS A 152 19.43 -5.12 6.02
N TYR A 153 19.84 -6.35 6.31
CA TYR A 153 19.24 -7.58 5.81
C TYR A 153 19.11 -8.60 6.95
N LEU A 154 18.02 -9.37 6.92
CA LEU A 154 17.85 -10.50 7.83
C LEU A 154 18.89 -11.58 7.48
N PRO A 155 19.53 -12.21 8.48
CA PRO A 155 20.49 -13.27 8.23
C PRO A 155 19.82 -14.48 7.58
N MET A 156 20.52 -15.12 6.64
CA MET A 156 20.02 -16.28 5.89
C MET A 156 19.72 -17.51 6.76
N SER A 157 20.16 -17.51 8.02
CA SER A 157 19.90 -18.55 9.00
C SER A 157 18.50 -18.49 9.64
N GLU A 158 17.78 -17.38 9.46
CA GLU A 158 16.43 -17.22 10.00
C GLU A 158 15.38 -17.65 8.98
N GLU A 159 14.41 -18.46 9.42
CA GLU A 159 13.27 -18.83 8.59
C GLU A 159 12.32 -17.63 8.48
N ILE A 160 12.34 -16.95 7.33
CA ILE A 160 11.47 -15.79 7.08
C ILE A 160 10.11 -16.33 6.64
N PRO A 161 9.02 -16.11 7.42
CA PRO A 161 7.70 -16.56 7.03
C PRO A 161 7.18 -15.70 5.88
N ILE A 162 7.46 -16.10 4.63
CA ILE A 162 7.01 -15.36 3.44
C ILE A 162 5.58 -15.77 3.08
N ASP A 163 5.23 -17.04 3.30
CA ASP A 163 3.92 -17.63 3.02
C ASP A 163 2.84 -17.13 3.97
N GLY A 164 1.74 -16.63 3.38
CA GLY A 164 0.62 -16.05 4.11
C GLY A 164 0.77 -14.59 4.55
N ILE A 165 1.96 -13.98 4.42
CA ILE A 165 2.22 -12.59 4.85
C ILE A 165 2.35 -11.64 3.66
N ILE A 166 3.12 -12.04 2.65
CA ILE A 166 3.33 -11.23 1.46
C ILE A 166 2.28 -11.65 0.43
N LEU A 167 1.37 -10.73 0.12
CA LEU A 167 0.40 -10.90 -0.96
C LEU A 167 1.14 -11.28 -2.25
N THR A 168 0.61 -12.24 -3.01
CA THR A 168 1.24 -12.83 -4.20
C THR A 168 1.76 -11.79 -5.20
N HIS A 169 1.02 -10.71 -5.43
CA HIS A 169 1.43 -9.62 -6.33
C HIS A 169 2.65 -8.81 -5.83
N CYS A 170 3.02 -8.89 -4.54
CA CYS A 170 4.24 -8.31 -3.99
C CYS A 170 5.47 -9.25 -4.12
N ARG A 171 5.26 -10.51 -4.52
CA ARG A 171 6.35 -11.47 -4.80
C ARG A 171 6.95 -11.28 -6.19
N GLU A 172 6.12 -11.04 -7.19
CA GLU A 172 6.53 -10.87 -8.59
C GLU A 172 7.55 -9.74 -8.81
N GLY A 173 7.49 -8.67 -8.01
CA GLY A 173 8.46 -7.56 -8.06
C GLY A 173 9.85 -7.90 -7.51
N ARG A 174 10.02 -9.02 -6.80
CA ARG A 174 11.32 -9.49 -6.28
C ARG A 174 12.05 -10.45 -7.23
N GLU A 175 11.36 -11.03 -8.20
CA GLU A 175 11.91 -12.06 -9.10
C GLU A 175 12.57 -11.50 -10.37
N ARG A 176 12.58 -10.18 -10.58
CA ARG A 176 13.39 -9.59 -11.66
C ARG A 176 14.85 -9.54 -11.22
N PRO A 177 15.75 -10.38 -11.79
CA PRO A 177 17.18 -10.18 -11.56
C PRO A 177 17.52 -8.80 -12.13
N ARG A 178 18.21 -7.97 -11.33
CA ARG A 178 18.84 -6.77 -11.88
C ARG A 178 19.83 -7.25 -12.93
N ALA A 179 19.49 -7.04 -14.20
CA ALA A 179 20.41 -7.25 -15.30
C ALA A 179 21.64 -6.37 -15.05
N ASN A 180 22.79 -7.03 -14.98
CA ASN A 180 24.11 -6.42 -14.99
C ASN A 180 24.43 -5.94 -16.41
#